data_AF-A0A3N4I7A2-F1
#
_entry.id   AF-A0A3N4I7A2-F1
#
_cell.length_a   1.000
_cell.length_b   1.000
_cell.length_c   1.000
_cell.angle_alpha   90.00
_cell.angle_beta   90.00
_cell.angle_gamma   90.00
#
_symmetry.space_group_name_H-M   'P 1'
#
loop_
_entity.id
_entity.type
_entity.pdbx_description
1 polymer ?
#
loop_
_entity_poly.entity_id
_entity_poly.type
_entity_poly.pdbx_seq_one_letter_code
_entity_poly.pdbx_strand_id
1 'polypeptide(L)'
;MPNYRIKAISNANQSMSGLVLFTYLPTRTDLLKRAKQKLNFKKKYTRLYLPGGEELLTDADITAWLITPPPKRGLEILCSAGEEYVGLRIEAEPEEEPTVATVVELLCSETDGLKFEQDVRDQISNAAHLPGMIQVTALPDLHPGNQFPIGATFVTRDYIHPILIGGDIGCGMAWYRLHLRASRFDNVEGRRKVAGKLNGLEGAWEDGDKRAAWLGDGATGQQEYDKLVGTIGRGNHFAEIQVVDEASGCEETGWTNPVAEGEVLLLVHSGSRGFGKHILEKHTAGLSASLAWCKAGTQEAKVYLEDHDKACSWASLNRDLIAIRFLDLLEPGEEWSINPEEPLEAEITRLKQQLETRKILSIHHNNLTTVSWPPNDPSTTKTAFLHRKGAAPVPGNSLLPLPSSRGTPTLLLHPLPAAMPGTGGRINALSLPHGTGRTMSRGAAAKFATDATVEEALTGYASKKGTGSNQKEETSVVVCDQKNLVWEEAPECYKDVGAVAEEVVRRGLAKVVGKAVPVVCYKVRDEGRN
;
A
#
# COMPACT_ATOMS: atom_id res chain seq x y z
N MET A 1 -1.72 -4.15 26.10
CA MET A 1 -0.62 -5.15 26.04
C MET A 1 0.68 -4.47 26.46
N PRO A 2 1.70 -5.16 26.97
CA PRO A 2 2.99 -4.52 27.30
C PRO A 2 3.69 -4.00 26.03
N ASN A 3 4.24 -2.78 26.11
CA ASN A 3 4.93 -2.09 25.00
C ASN A 3 6.31 -2.69 24.71
N TYR A 4 6.97 -3.25 25.72
CA TYR A 4 8.29 -3.89 25.56
C TYR A 4 8.23 -5.35 26.05
N ARG A 5 8.62 -6.28 25.18
CA ARG A 5 8.73 -7.72 25.46
C ARG A 5 10.18 -8.12 25.24
N ILE A 6 10.94 -8.18 26.33
CA ILE A 6 12.39 -8.43 26.30
C ILE A 6 12.66 -9.83 26.84
N LYS A 7 13.48 -10.61 26.13
CA LYS A 7 13.91 -11.93 26.60
C LYS A 7 15.19 -11.77 27.40
N ALA A 8 15.11 -12.02 28.71
CA ALA A 8 16.28 -12.08 29.57
C ALA A 8 16.87 -13.49 29.52
N ILE A 9 18.19 -13.59 29.40
CA ILE A 9 18.95 -14.83 29.30
C ILE A 9 20.06 -14.80 30.37
N SER A 10 20.35 -15.93 31.01
CA SER A 10 21.49 -16.06 31.92
C SER A 10 22.80 -16.03 31.14
N ASN A 11 23.71 -15.11 31.45
CA ASN A 11 24.99 -15.01 30.73
C ASN A 11 25.89 -16.24 30.99
N ALA A 12 25.99 -16.71 32.23
CA ALA A 12 26.92 -17.78 32.61
C ALA A 12 26.71 -19.14 31.90
N ASN A 13 25.49 -19.47 31.47
CA ASN A 13 25.18 -20.78 30.86
C ASN A 13 24.25 -20.73 29.66
N GLN A 14 23.64 -19.57 29.36
CA GLN A 14 22.72 -19.30 28.24
C GLN A 14 21.53 -20.24 28.05
N SER A 15 21.38 -21.27 28.88
CA SER A 15 20.28 -22.25 28.84
C SER A 15 19.03 -21.79 29.58
N MET A 16 19.18 -20.82 30.49
CA MET A 16 18.07 -20.24 31.23
C MET A 16 17.63 -18.93 30.58
N SER A 17 16.36 -18.84 30.19
CA SER A 17 15.78 -17.62 29.65
C SER A 17 14.34 -17.40 30.12
N GLY A 18 13.87 -16.16 30.04
CA GLY A 18 12.49 -15.82 30.33
C GLY A 18 12.11 -14.42 29.87
N LEU A 19 10.84 -14.24 29.53
CA LEU A 19 10.32 -12.95 29.09
C LEU A 19 10.08 -12.02 30.28
N VAL A 20 10.59 -10.79 30.17
CA VAL A 20 10.29 -9.65 31.02
C VAL A 20 9.50 -8.61 30.22
N LEU A 21 8.42 -8.10 30.83
CA LEU A 21 7.41 -7.30 30.14
C LEU A 21 7.32 -5.92 30.78
N PHE A 22 7.33 -4.85 29.99
CA PHE A 22 7.17 -3.48 30.50
C PHE A 22 6.09 -2.72 29.73
N THR A 23 5.34 -1.89 30.44
CA THR A 23 4.34 -0.97 29.88
C THR A 23 4.89 0.45 29.72
N TYR A 24 6.14 0.67 30.09
CA TYR A 24 6.90 1.92 30.02
C TYR A 24 8.33 1.60 29.58
N LEU A 25 9.10 2.62 29.17
CA LEU A 25 10.50 2.47 28.79
C LEU A 25 11.33 2.06 30.03
N PRO A 26 11.88 0.84 30.10
CA PRO A 26 12.54 0.35 31.30
C PRO A 26 13.93 0.97 31.47
N THR A 27 14.29 1.30 32.71
CA THR A 27 15.67 1.63 33.07
C THR A 27 16.54 0.37 33.15
N ARG A 28 17.86 0.54 33.19
CA ARG A 28 18.83 -0.51 33.49
C ARG A 28 18.48 -1.24 34.79
N THR A 29 18.07 -0.48 35.81
CA THR A 29 17.68 -1.03 37.12
C THR A 29 16.43 -1.88 37.03
N ASP A 30 15.45 -1.46 36.24
CA ASP A 30 14.21 -2.22 36.00
C ASP A 30 14.49 -3.56 35.32
N LEU A 31 15.35 -3.55 34.30
CA LEU A 31 15.76 -4.76 33.58
C LEU A 31 16.46 -5.75 34.51
N LEU A 32 17.46 -5.30 35.28
CA LEU A 32 18.18 -6.15 36.23
C LEU A 32 17.24 -6.74 37.30
N LYS A 33 16.32 -5.92 37.83
CA LYS A 33 15.36 -6.35 38.86
C LYS A 33 14.40 -7.42 38.32
N ARG A 34 13.84 -7.20 37.13
CA ARG A 34 12.84 -8.10 36.53
C ARG A 34 13.48 -9.37 35.98
N ALA A 35 14.69 -9.27 35.42
CA ALA A 35 15.48 -10.43 35.02
C ALA A 35 15.83 -11.33 36.21
N LYS A 36 16.23 -10.74 37.36
CA LYS A 36 16.46 -11.52 38.60
C LYS A 36 15.22 -12.32 39.02
N GLN A 37 14.05 -11.68 39.01
CA GLN A 37 12.80 -12.36 39.35
C GLN A 37 12.47 -13.49 38.36
N LYS A 38 12.73 -13.27 37.07
CA LYS A 38 12.34 -14.20 36.02
C LYS A 38 13.28 -15.40 35.86
N LEU A 39 14.58 -15.20 36.06
CA LEU A 39 15.61 -16.24 35.94
C LEU A 39 15.85 -17.00 37.26
N ASN A 40 15.11 -16.66 38.33
CA ASN A 40 15.13 -17.33 39.65
C ASN A 40 16.54 -17.61 40.21
N PHE A 41 17.45 -16.64 40.06
CA PHE A 41 18.87 -16.81 40.38
C PHE A 41 19.20 -16.32 41.80
N LYS A 42 20.01 -17.09 42.55
CA LYS A 42 20.38 -16.76 43.94
C LYS A 42 21.33 -15.54 44.04
N LYS A 43 22.10 -15.24 43.00
CA LYS A 43 23.03 -14.09 42.95
C LYS A 43 22.37 -12.85 42.34
N LYS A 44 22.86 -11.66 42.68
CA LYS A 44 22.40 -10.38 42.10
C LYS A 44 23.05 -10.20 40.73
N TYR A 45 22.25 -10.02 39.68
CA TYR A 45 22.75 -9.57 38.39
C TYR A 45 23.20 -8.11 38.50
N THR A 46 24.36 -7.79 37.95
CA THR A 46 24.99 -6.46 37.99
C THR A 46 25.33 -5.93 36.61
N ARG A 47 25.39 -6.79 35.60
CA ARG A 47 25.79 -6.47 34.24
C ARG A 47 24.76 -6.96 33.23
N LEU A 48 24.62 -6.22 32.13
CA LEU A 48 23.72 -6.55 31.03
C LEU A 48 24.50 -6.49 29.73
N TYR A 49 24.43 -7.55 28.95
CA TYR A 49 25.02 -7.61 27.62
C TYR A 49 23.97 -7.82 26.56
N LEU A 50 24.26 -7.34 25.35
CA LEU A 50 23.57 -7.77 24.14
C LEU A 50 24.17 -9.08 23.64
N PRO A 51 23.40 -9.90 22.89
CA PRO A 51 23.96 -11.00 22.12
C PRO A 51 25.13 -10.47 21.27
N GLY A 52 26.30 -11.10 21.34
CA GLY A 52 27.52 -10.62 20.67
C GLY A 52 28.53 -9.91 21.58
N GLY A 53 28.16 -9.60 22.83
CA GLY A 53 29.11 -9.25 23.90
C GLY A 53 29.26 -7.76 24.21
N GLU A 54 28.48 -6.90 23.57
CA GLU A 54 28.39 -5.48 23.91
C GLU A 54 27.72 -5.30 25.27
N GLU A 55 28.33 -4.53 26.17
CA GLU A 55 27.78 -4.26 27.50
C GLU A 55 26.97 -2.96 27.49
N LEU A 56 25.70 -3.06 27.88
CA LEU A 56 24.90 -1.87 28.18
C LEU A 56 25.36 -1.38 29.55
N LEU A 57 25.74 -0.12 29.71
CA LEU A 57 26.28 0.43 30.96
C LEU A 57 25.32 1.43 31.62
N THR A 58 24.58 2.17 30.82
CA THR A 58 23.75 3.30 31.23
C THR A 58 22.29 3.16 30.80
N ASP A 59 21.40 3.98 31.37
CA ASP A 59 20.01 4.07 30.92
C ASP A 59 19.90 4.63 29.48
N ALA A 60 20.88 5.43 29.05
CA ALA A 60 20.96 5.93 27.68
C ALA A 60 21.23 4.77 26.70
N ASP A 61 22.10 3.82 27.05
CA ASP A 61 22.38 2.64 26.22
C ASP A 61 21.13 1.76 26.08
N ILE A 62 20.36 1.59 27.16
CA ILE A 62 19.07 0.87 27.13
C ILE A 62 18.08 1.58 26.21
N THR A 63 17.99 2.90 26.33
CA THR A 63 17.08 3.73 25.53
C THR A 63 17.43 3.65 24.05
N ALA A 64 18.71 3.82 23.70
CA ALA A 64 19.20 3.72 22.33
C ALA A 64 18.93 2.33 21.74
N TRP A 65 19.23 1.27 22.49
CA TRP A 65 18.97 -0.11 22.06
C TRP A 65 17.46 -0.42 21.86
N LEU A 66 16.58 0.09 22.73
CA LEU A 66 15.14 -0.16 22.62
C LEU A 66 14.46 0.63 21.50
N ILE A 67 15.00 1.81 21.18
CA ILE A 67 14.51 2.67 20.09
C ILE A 67 15.07 2.17 18.75
N THR A 68 16.33 1.72 18.72
CA THR A 68 17.03 1.32 17.50
C THR A 68 17.86 0.05 17.75
N PRO A 69 17.23 -1.13 17.85
CA PRO A 69 17.96 -2.36 18.15
C PRO A 69 18.91 -2.76 16.99
N PRO A 70 20.12 -3.26 17.30
CA PRO A 70 21.12 -3.61 16.29
C PRO A 70 20.60 -4.63 15.28
N PRO A 71 21.02 -4.54 14.01
CA PRO A 71 20.68 -5.49 12.98
C PRO A 71 20.82 -6.95 13.42
N LYS A 72 19.81 -7.79 13.16
CA LYS A 72 19.78 -9.25 13.43
C LYS A 72 19.69 -9.67 14.91
N ARG A 73 19.57 -8.74 15.86
CA ARG A 73 19.44 -9.06 17.30
C ARG A 73 18.02 -8.71 17.76
N GLY A 74 17.22 -9.72 18.13
CA GLY A 74 15.93 -9.47 18.79
C GLY A 74 16.10 -8.70 20.11
N LEU A 75 14.99 -8.35 20.78
CA LEU A 75 15.05 -7.73 22.11
C LEU A 75 15.47 -8.76 23.17
N GLU A 76 16.75 -9.13 23.16
CA GLU A 76 17.37 -10.08 24.07
C GLU A 76 18.48 -9.40 24.88
N ILE A 77 18.56 -9.75 26.17
CA ILE A 77 19.64 -9.32 27.06
C ILE A 77 20.23 -10.52 27.80
N LEU A 78 21.55 -10.57 27.93
CA LEU A 78 22.25 -11.52 28.78
C LEU A 78 22.58 -10.86 30.12
N CYS A 79 22.08 -11.45 31.20
CA CYS A 79 22.21 -10.95 32.56
C CYS A 79 23.37 -11.66 33.26
N SER A 80 24.35 -10.90 33.71
CA SER A 80 25.56 -11.39 34.37
C SER A 80 25.61 -11.03 35.84
N ALA A 81 26.10 -11.95 36.67
CA ALA A 81 26.27 -11.78 38.11
C ALA A 81 27.65 -11.17 38.46
N GLY A 82 28.36 -10.65 37.46
CA GLY A 82 29.68 -10.05 37.57
C GLY A 82 30.69 -10.66 36.59
N GLU A 83 30.40 -11.84 36.04
CA GLU A 83 31.25 -12.46 35.03
C GLU A 83 31.23 -11.71 33.70
N GLU A 84 32.33 -11.77 32.95
CA GLU A 84 32.39 -11.28 31.58
C GLU A 84 31.38 -12.00 30.67
N TYR A 85 31.07 -11.43 29.51
CA TYR A 85 30.18 -12.07 28.54
C TYR A 85 30.69 -13.48 28.16
N VAL A 86 29.85 -14.49 28.37
CA VAL A 86 30.18 -15.91 28.12
C VAL A 86 29.42 -16.37 26.87
N GLY A 87 29.84 -15.91 25.70
CA GLY A 87 29.26 -16.28 24.41
C GLY A 87 30.22 -15.97 23.26
N LEU A 88 29.84 -16.32 22.04
CA LEU A 88 30.59 -15.89 20.86
C LEU A 88 30.56 -14.37 20.79
N ARG A 89 31.73 -13.75 20.91
CA ARG A 89 31.90 -12.33 20.60
C ARG A 89 31.80 -12.21 19.10
N ILE A 90 30.84 -11.41 18.66
CA ILE A 90 30.82 -10.98 17.28
C ILE A 90 31.73 -9.76 17.31
N GLU A 91 32.92 -9.85 16.71
CA GLU A 91 33.73 -8.66 16.47
C GLU A 91 32.81 -7.63 15.81
N ALA A 92 32.80 -6.40 16.33
CA ALA A 92 32.07 -5.33 15.70
C ALA A 92 32.51 -5.33 14.23
N GLU A 93 31.58 -5.67 13.32
CA GLU A 93 31.85 -5.37 11.92
C GLU A 93 32.22 -3.89 11.89
N PRO A 94 33.31 -3.51 11.20
CA PRO A 94 33.72 -2.12 11.14
C PRO A 94 32.47 -1.31 10.80
N GLU A 95 32.19 -0.25 11.59
CA GLU A 95 31.12 0.70 11.29
C GLU A 95 31.19 0.96 9.79
N GLU A 96 30.22 0.43 9.03
CA GLU A 96 30.16 0.70 7.60
C GLU A 96 30.09 2.23 7.47
N GLU A 97 30.92 2.74 6.56
CA GLU A 97 31.21 4.12 6.22
C GLU A 97 30.05 5.12 6.44
N PRO A 98 30.37 6.41 6.74
CA PRO A 98 29.42 7.42 7.18
C PRO A 98 28.13 7.34 6.37
N THR A 99 27.02 7.07 7.07
CA THR A 99 25.68 7.19 6.52
C THR A 99 25.61 8.52 5.78
N VAL A 100 25.50 8.46 4.46
CA VAL A 100 25.10 9.63 3.68
C VAL A 100 23.86 10.16 4.37
N ALA A 101 23.90 11.40 4.86
CA ALA A 101 22.81 11.95 5.65
C ALA A 101 21.47 11.71 4.92
N THR A 102 20.58 10.94 5.54
CA THR A 102 19.27 10.63 4.95
C THR A 102 18.53 11.93 4.69
N VAL A 103 18.12 12.15 3.45
CA VAL A 103 17.29 13.31 3.10
C VAL A 103 15.85 12.98 3.46
N VAL A 104 15.18 13.86 4.21
CA VAL A 104 13.74 13.75 4.47
C VAL A 104 13.03 14.88 3.73
N GLU A 105 12.29 14.52 2.67
CA GLU A 105 11.53 15.45 1.85
C GLU A 105 10.05 15.43 2.27
N LEU A 106 9.55 16.54 2.81
CA LEU A 106 8.14 16.70 3.17
C LEU A 106 7.41 17.51 2.10
N LEU A 107 6.71 16.82 1.21
CA LEU A 107 5.91 17.43 0.14
C LEU A 107 4.47 17.74 0.58
N CYS A 108 4.12 17.47 1.83
CA CYS A 108 2.87 17.90 2.45
C CYS A 108 3.07 19.21 3.21
N SER A 109 2.14 20.15 3.06
CA SER A 109 2.01 21.30 3.96
C SER A 109 1.12 20.95 5.15
N GLU A 110 1.43 21.47 6.34
CA GLU A 110 0.56 21.35 7.53
C GLU A 110 -0.57 22.40 7.49
N THR A 111 -1.21 22.54 6.34
CA THR A 111 -2.40 23.38 6.14
C THR A 111 -3.66 22.63 6.58
N ASP A 112 -4.75 23.36 6.78
CA ASP A 112 -6.05 22.75 7.04
C ASP A 112 -6.42 21.77 5.92
N GLY A 113 -6.80 20.53 6.29
CA GLY A 113 -7.12 19.44 5.36
C GLY A 113 -6.00 18.43 5.10
N LEU A 114 -4.72 18.78 5.33
CA LEU A 114 -3.58 17.87 5.09
C LEU A 114 -2.80 17.45 6.35
N LYS A 115 -3.23 17.91 7.52
CA LYS A 115 -2.60 17.63 8.82
C LYS A 115 -2.40 16.13 9.06
N PHE A 116 -1.29 15.78 9.69
CA PHE A 116 -0.95 14.43 10.11
C PHE A 116 -0.42 14.44 11.55
N GLU A 117 -0.66 13.34 12.25
CA GLU A 117 -0.39 13.20 13.68
C GLU A 117 1.09 12.93 13.99
N GLN A 118 1.47 13.05 15.27
CA GLN A 118 2.83 12.77 15.73
C GLN A 118 3.30 11.37 15.35
N ASP A 119 2.41 10.37 15.42
CA ASP A 119 2.69 8.99 15.02
C ASP A 119 3.30 8.89 13.61
N VAL A 120 2.83 9.72 12.66
CA VAL A 120 3.36 9.72 11.29
C VAL A 120 4.79 10.25 11.24
N ARG A 121 5.10 11.29 12.02
CA ARG A 121 6.46 11.84 12.12
C ARG A 121 7.41 10.80 12.69
N ASP A 122 6.97 10.08 13.72
CA ASP A 122 7.75 9.01 14.33
C ASP A 122 8.00 7.88 13.33
N GLN A 123 7.01 7.52 12.51
CA GLN A 123 7.18 6.52 11.44
C GLN A 123 8.15 6.98 10.34
N ILE A 124 8.13 8.26 9.95
CA ILE A 124 9.12 8.84 9.00
C ILE A 124 10.51 8.80 9.61
N SER A 125 10.65 9.23 10.87
CA SER A 125 11.92 9.19 11.60
C SER A 125 12.48 7.77 11.67
N ASN A 126 11.66 6.79 12.03
CA ASN A 126 12.06 5.39 12.07
C ASN A 126 12.51 4.87 10.71
N ALA A 127 11.82 5.25 9.62
CA ALA A 127 12.24 4.90 8.27
C ALA A 127 13.60 5.51 7.90
N ALA A 128 13.84 6.76 8.28
CA ALA A 128 15.06 7.48 7.96
C ALA A 128 16.33 6.86 8.57
N HIS A 129 16.18 6.10 9.66
CA HIS A 129 17.25 5.38 10.35
C HIS A 129 17.47 3.95 9.85
N LEU A 130 16.70 3.48 8.85
CA LEU A 130 16.91 2.15 8.28
C LEU A 130 18.22 2.06 7.49
N PRO A 131 18.91 0.90 7.50
CA PRO A 131 20.14 0.70 6.74
C PRO A 131 19.99 1.03 5.26
N GLY A 132 20.99 1.75 4.73
CA GLY A 132 21.06 2.14 3.32
C GLY A 132 20.09 3.25 2.91
N MET A 133 19.33 3.85 3.83
CA MET A 133 18.39 4.90 3.48
C MET A 133 19.11 6.13 2.90
N ILE A 134 18.70 6.53 1.69
CA ILE A 134 19.17 7.73 1.01
C ILE A 134 18.15 8.85 1.18
N GLN A 135 16.87 8.54 0.97
CA GLN A 135 15.80 9.53 1.02
C GLN A 135 14.47 8.92 1.46
N VAL A 136 13.79 9.61 2.38
CA VAL A 136 12.38 9.38 2.70
C VAL A 136 11.57 10.54 2.16
N THR A 137 10.56 10.28 1.33
CA THR A 137 9.69 11.33 0.79
C THR A 137 8.27 11.11 1.28
N ALA A 138 7.71 12.12 1.94
CA ALA A 138 6.31 12.14 2.35
C ALA A 138 5.48 12.92 1.33
N LEU A 139 4.48 12.26 0.75
CA LEU A 139 3.58 12.84 -0.24
C LEU A 139 2.36 13.52 0.43
N PRO A 140 1.61 14.37 -0.28
CA PRO A 140 0.42 15.04 0.27
C PRO A 140 -0.64 14.10 0.89
N ASP A 141 -0.75 12.86 0.42
CA ASP A 141 -1.65 11.82 0.94
C ASP A 141 -1.09 11.03 2.15
N LEU A 142 0.02 11.51 2.74
CA LEU A 142 0.67 10.90 3.90
C LEU A 142 -0.29 10.66 5.07
N HIS A 143 -0.31 9.45 5.61
CA HIS A 143 -1.09 9.08 6.79
C HIS A 143 -0.47 7.89 7.55
N PRO A 144 -0.89 7.63 8.81
CA PRO A 144 -0.34 6.53 9.59
C PRO A 144 -0.57 5.18 8.90
N GLY A 145 0.51 4.41 8.76
CA GLY A 145 0.43 2.98 8.44
C GLY A 145 0.57 2.11 9.69
N ASN A 146 0.65 0.79 9.52
CA ASN A 146 0.83 -0.13 10.65
C ASN A 146 2.21 -0.01 11.34
N GLN A 147 3.25 0.34 10.58
CA GLN A 147 4.63 0.45 11.09
C GLN A 147 5.40 1.60 10.42
N PHE A 148 5.20 1.75 9.11
CA PHE A 148 5.74 2.83 8.28
C PHE A 148 4.59 3.54 7.59
N PRO A 149 4.73 4.84 7.28
CA PRO A 149 3.61 5.63 6.78
C PRO A 149 3.16 5.15 5.40
N ILE A 150 1.91 5.44 5.05
CA ILE A 150 1.36 5.30 3.70
C ILE A 150 1.31 6.70 3.08
N GLY A 151 1.44 6.82 1.77
CA GLY A 151 1.65 8.12 1.12
C GLY A 151 3.13 8.53 1.20
N ALA A 152 4.03 7.55 1.11
CA ALA A 152 5.46 7.76 1.25
C ALA A 152 6.29 6.87 0.34
N THR A 153 7.50 7.32 0.06
CA THR A 153 8.52 6.56 -0.65
C THR A 153 9.83 6.52 0.12
N PHE A 154 10.59 5.47 -0.14
CA PHE A 154 11.84 5.20 0.55
C PHE A 154 12.88 4.75 -0.47
N VAL A 155 13.92 5.57 -0.64
CA VAL A 155 15.02 5.30 -1.56
C VAL A 155 16.19 4.78 -0.75
N THR A 156 16.64 3.57 -1.04
CA THR A 156 17.76 2.94 -0.35
C THR A 156 18.85 2.51 -1.34
N ARG A 157 20.09 2.46 -0.87
CA ARG A 157 21.21 1.82 -1.56
C ARG A 157 21.56 0.54 -0.85
N ASP A 158 21.95 -0.49 -1.60
CA ASP A 158 22.48 -1.77 -1.09
C ASP A 158 21.55 -2.59 -0.19
N TYR A 159 20.39 -2.09 0.23
CA TYR A 159 19.48 -2.74 1.17
C TYR A 159 18.04 -2.68 0.68
N ILE A 160 17.33 -3.80 0.76
CA ILE A 160 15.91 -3.94 0.39
C ILE A 160 15.11 -4.20 1.67
N HIS A 161 13.98 -3.51 1.83
CA HIS A 161 13.15 -3.53 3.03
C HIS A 161 11.70 -3.92 2.67
N PRO A 162 11.34 -5.22 2.70
CA PRO A 162 9.99 -5.69 2.41
C PRO A 162 8.89 -4.97 3.22
N ILE A 163 9.20 -4.61 4.46
CA ILE A 163 8.27 -3.94 5.38
C ILE A 163 7.87 -2.52 4.94
N LEU A 164 8.70 -1.88 4.11
CA LEU A 164 8.42 -0.56 3.54
C LEU A 164 7.38 -0.60 2.42
N ILE A 165 7.06 -1.79 1.87
CA ILE A 165 5.98 -1.99 0.90
C ILE A 165 4.69 -2.42 1.63
N GLY A 166 4.84 -3.32 2.61
CA GLY A 166 3.72 -3.87 3.38
C GLY A 166 3.12 -5.15 2.75
N GLY A 167 2.01 -5.61 3.32
CA GLY A 167 1.43 -6.93 3.01
C GLY A 167 0.54 -6.96 1.78
N ASP A 168 0.44 -5.88 1.03
CA ASP A 168 -0.37 -5.79 -0.19
C ASP A 168 0.51 -5.40 -1.36
N ILE A 169 1.49 -6.26 -1.64
CA ILE A 169 2.44 -6.12 -2.75
C ILE A 169 1.66 -6.07 -4.05
N GLY A 170 2.01 -5.13 -4.94
CA GLY A 170 1.35 -4.98 -6.23
C GLY A 170 -0.03 -4.32 -6.14
N CYS A 171 -0.49 -3.88 -4.95
CA CYS A 171 -1.66 -3.01 -4.83
C CYS A 171 -1.53 -1.86 -5.81
N GLY A 172 -2.58 -1.68 -6.59
CA GLY A 172 -2.51 -1.01 -7.87
C GLY A 172 -3.86 -0.48 -8.30
N MET A 173 -3.80 0.40 -9.30
CA MET A 173 -4.97 0.87 -10.01
C MET A 173 -4.81 0.57 -11.48
N ALA A 174 -5.91 0.17 -12.12
CA ALA A 174 -5.99 0.07 -13.57
C ALA A 174 -7.27 0.72 -14.08
N TRP A 175 -7.17 1.42 -15.20
CA TRP A 175 -8.31 2.04 -15.89
C TRP A 175 -8.58 1.35 -17.22
N TYR A 176 -9.84 1.07 -17.49
CA TYR A 176 -10.31 0.46 -18.74
C TYR A 176 -11.46 1.27 -19.33
N ARG A 177 -11.51 1.42 -20.65
CA ARG A 177 -12.65 2.03 -21.35
C ARG A 177 -13.81 1.05 -21.45
N LEU A 178 -14.99 1.52 -21.07
CA LEU A 178 -16.26 0.86 -21.35
C LEU A 178 -16.91 1.52 -22.57
N HIS A 179 -17.59 0.73 -23.40
CA HIS A 179 -18.42 1.18 -24.52
C HIS A 179 -19.86 1.52 -24.08
N LEU A 180 -20.07 1.76 -22.79
CA LEU A 180 -21.33 2.29 -22.28
C LEU A 180 -21.47 3.77 -22.63
N ARG A 181 -22.69 4.21 -22.90
CA ARG A 181 -23.00 5.64 -23.08
C ARG A 181 -23.12 6.33 -21.73
N ALA A 182 -22.51 7.50 -21.56
CA ALA A 182 -22.63 8.32 -20.35
C ALA A 182 -24.09 8.59 -19.95
N SER A 183 -25.00 8.78 -20.93
CA SER A 183 -26.42 9.01 -20.68
C SER A 183 -27.15 7.88 -19.94
N ARG A 184 -26.54 6.69 -19.85
CA ARG A 184 -27.01 5.61 -18.99
C ARG A 184 -26.95 5.98 -17.50
N PHE A 185 -26.18 6.98 -17.13
CA PHE A 185 -25.93 7.39 -15.74
C PHE A 185 -26.46 8.79 -15.39
N ASP A 186 -27.22 9.41 -16.31
CA ASP A 186 -27.85 10.73 -16.13
C ASP A 186 -28.81 10.78 -14.94
N ASN A 187 -29.34 9.63 -14.52
CA ASN A 187 -30.19 9.50 -13.35
C ASN A 187 -29.84 8.27 -12.50
N VAL A 188 -30.31 8.28 -11.25
CA VAL A 188 -30.07 7.21 -10.27
C VAL A 188 -30.63 5.86 -10.72
N GLU A 189 -31.74 5.81 -11.45
CA GLU A 189 -32.32 4.54 -11.90
C GLU A 189 -31.41 3.83 -12.92
N GLY A 190 -30.79 4.60 -13.82
CA GLY A 190 -29.77 4.09 -14.73
C GLY A 190 -28.54 3.52 -14.00
N ARG A 191 -28.07 4.22 -12.97
CA ARG A 191 -26.98 3.76 -12.08
C ARG A 191 -27.36 2.47 -11.36
N ARG A 192 -28.56 2.38 -10.79
CA ARG A 192 -29.08 1.19 -10.11
C ARG A 192 -29.24 0.00 -11.04
N LYS A 193 -29.72 0.20 -12.26
CA LYS A 193 -29.83 -0.86 -13.26
C LYS A 193 -28.46 -1.47 -13.59
N VAL A 194 -27.42 -0.64 -13.68
CA VAL A 194 -26.03 -1.13 -13.87
C VAL A 194 -25.54 -1.84 -12.62
N ALA A 195 -25.69 -1.24 -11.44
CA ALA A 195 -25.31 -1.83 -10.15
C ALA A 195 -25.99 -3.21 -9.89
N GLY A 196 -27.25 -3.36 -10.31
CA GLY A 196 -28.02 -4.60 -10.20
C GLY A 196 -27.55 -5.73 -11.11
N LYS A 197 -26.75 -5.44 -12.16
CA LYS A 197 -26.13 -6.46 -13.01
C LYS A 197 -24.84 -7.01 -12.44
N LEU A 198 -24.15 -6.24 -11.59
CA LEU A 198 -22.86 -6.60 -11.03
C LEU A 198 -23.02 -7.69 -9.97
N ASN A 199 -23.20 -8.94 -10.40
CA ASN A 199 -23.26 -10.11 -9.54
C ASN A 199 -22.31 -11.20 -10.05
N GLY A 200 -21.97 -12.16 -9.21
CA GLY A 200 -21.06 -13.26 -9.51
C GLY A 200 -19.60 -12.81 -9.56
N LEU A 201 -19.21 -11.84 -8.73
CA LEU A 201 -17.86 -11.24 -8.71
C LEU A 201 -17.01 -11.65 -7.49
N GLU A 202 -17.62 -12.23 -6.44
CA GLU A 202 -16.91 -12.63 -5.22
C GLU A 202 -16.35 -14.06 -5.26
N GLY A 203 -16.93 -14.91 -6.10
CA GLY A 203 -16.52 -16.30 -6.27
C GLY A 203 -15.24 -16.46 -7.07
N ALA A 204 -14.63 -17.64 -6.93
CA ALA A 204 -13.49 -18.05 -7.76
C ALA A 204 -13.88 -17.99 -9.23
N TRP A 205 -13.04 -17.34 -10.04
CA TRP A 205 -13.21 -17.36 -11.49
C TRP A 205 -12.80 -18.73 -12.03
N GLU A 206 -13.71 -19.38 -12.75
CA GLU A 206 -13.47 -20.61 -13.50
C GLU A 206 -12.90 -21.78 -12.68
N ASP A 207 -12.38 -22.82 -13.34
CA ASP A 207 -11.68 -23.94 -12.72
C ASP A 207 -10.17 -23.66 -12.53
N GLY A 208 -9.44 -24.63 -11.98
CA GLY A 208 -8.01 -24.49 -11.69
C GLY A 208 -7.14 -24.31 -12.93
N ASP A 209 -7.48 -24.99 -14.02
CA ASP A 209 -6.66 -25.03 -15.23
C ASP A 209 -6.75 -23.69 -15.97
N LYS A 210 -7.95 -23.12 -16.07
CA LYS A 210 -8.16 -21.77 -16.65
C LYS A 210 -7.47 -20.68 -15.83
N ARG A 211 -7.51 -20.77 -14.50
CA ARG A 211 -6.76 -19.84 -13.64
C ARG A 211 -5.26 -19.94 -13.83
N ALA A 212 -4.73 -21.16 -13.91
CA ALA A 212 -3.31 -21.39 -14.16
C ALA A 212 -2.90 -20.84 -15.54
N ALA A 213 -3.70 -21.07 -16.58
CA ALA A 213 -3.45 -20.52 -17.92
C ALA A 213 -3.52 -18.98 -17.94
N TRP A 214 -4.47 -18.38 -17.21
CA TRP A 214 -4.57 -16.92 -17.08
C TRP A 214 -3.35 -16.32 -16.39
N LEU A 215 -2.92 -16.89 -15.26
CA LEU A 215 -1.78 -16.41 -14.48
C LEU A 215 -0.45 -16.66 -15.20
N GLY A 216 -0.27 -17.86 -15.75
CA GLY A 216 1.00 -18.33 -16.31
C GLY A 216 2.09 -18.50 -15.26
N ASP A 217 3.15 -19.24 -15.62
CA ASP A 217 4.22 -19.63 -14.68
C ASP A 217 4.92 -18.45 -13.99
N GLY A 218 4.95 -17.29 -14.64
CA GLY A 218 5.58 -16.07 -14.12
C GLY A 218 4.78 -15.35 -13.02
N ALA A 219 3.49 -15.67 -12.85
CA ALA A 219 2.63 -15.02 -11.86
C ALA A 219 1.91 -16.01 -10.94
N THR A 220 1.84 -17.29 -11.30
CA THR A 220 1.26 -18.35 -10.45
C THR A 220 1.89 -18.31 -9.06
N GLY A 221 1.05 -18.10 -8.05
CA GLY A 221 1.49 -18.09 -6.66
C GLY A 221 1.44 -19.50 -6.08
N GLN A 222 0.33 -19.79 -5.41
CA GLN A 222 -0.03 -21.11 -4.90
C GLN A 222 -1.55 -21.27 -5.02
N GLN A 223 -2.02 -22.52 -5.13
CA GLN A 223 -3.44 -22.84 -5.36
C GLN A 223 -4.41 -22.12 -4.39
N GLU A 224 -4.00 -21.92 -3.14
CA GLU A 224 -4.80 -21.22 -2.12
C GLU A 224 -4.99 -19.71 -2.37
N TYR A 225 -4.04 -19.08 -3.08
CA TYR A 225 -4.11 -17.68 -3.48
C TYR A 225 -4.72 -17.55 -4.87
N ASP A 226 -4.37 -18.44 -5.79
CA ASP A 226 -4.80 -18.37 -7.19
C ASP A 226 -6.32 -18.49 -7.32
N LYS A 227 -7.00 -19.23 -6.43
CA LYS A 227 -8.48 -19.24 -6.36
C LYS A 227 -9.13 -17.86 -6.11
N LEU A 228 -8.35 -16.87 -5.67
CA LEU A 228 -8.80 -15.50 -5.42
C LEU A 228 -8.56 -14.56 -6.60
N VAL A 229 -7.93 -15.02 -7.69
CA VAL A 229 -7.72 -14.20 -8.89
C VAL A 229 -9.07 -13.81 -9.50
N GLY A 230 -9.18 -12.57 -9.97
CA GLY A 230 -10.42 -11.98 -10.46
C GLY A 230 -11.33 -11.44 -9.35
N THR A 231 -10.86 -11.30 -8.11
CA THR A 231 -11.65 -10.75 -6.98
C THR A 231 -11.09 -9.42 -6.49
N ILE A 232 -11.98 -8.49 -6.12
CA ILE A 232 -11.63 -7.13 -5.71
C ILE A 232 -10.96 -7.13 -4.34
N GLY A 233 -11.66 -7.64 -3.35
CA GLY A 233 -11.16 -7.78 -2.00
C GLY A 233 -11.79 -6.91 -0.94
N ARG A 234 -10.98 -6.53 0.06
CA ARG A 234 -11.43 -5.87 1.28
C ARG A 234 -10.62 -4.60 1.51
N GLY A 235 -11.00 -3.82 2.51
CA GLY A 235 -10.35 -2.56 2.84
C GLY A 235 -10.69 -1.48 1.82
N ASN A 236 -9.65 -0.83 1.29
CA ASN A 236 -9.74 0.25 0.30
C ASN A 236 -9.80 -0.27 -1.15
N HIS A 237 -9.92 -1.58 -1.37
CA HIS A 237 -10.11 -2.14 -2.71
C HIS A 237 -11.54 -1.92 -3.18
N PHE A 238 -11.70 -1.54 -4.44
CA PHE A 238 -12.99 -1.31 -5.09
C PHE A 238 -12.84 -1.41 -6.61
N ALA A 239 -13.98 -1.51 -7.30
CA ALA A 239 -14.07 -1.25 -8.73
C ALA A 239 -15.13 -0.18 -8.96
N GLU A 240 -14.83 0.85 -9.73
CA GLU A 240 -15.70 2.02 -9.88
C GLU A 240 -15.92 2.33 -11.36
N ILE A 241 -17.19 2.44 -11.75
CA ILE A 241 -17.59 2.97 -13.04
C ILE A 241 -17.66 4.48 -12.90
N GLN A 242 -16.94 5.17 -13.77
CA GLN A 242 -16.77 6.62 -13.76
C GLN A 242 -17.16 7.21 -15.12
N VAL A 243 -17.68 8.43 -15.12
CA VAL A 243 -17.90 9.22 -16.34
C VAL A 243 -16.90 10.36 -16.34
N VAL A 244 -16.15 10.53 -17.42
CA VAL A 244 -15.24 11.67 -17.58
C VAL A 244 -16.09 12.94 -17.74
N ASP A 245 -16.08 13.79 -16.72
CA ASP A 245 -16.87 15.03 -16.68
C ASP A 245 -16.10 16.20 -17.28
N GLU A 246 -14.77 16.24 -17.08
CA GLU A 246 -13.89 17.26 -17.64
C GLU A 246 -12.60 16.60 -18.12
N ALA A 247 -12.12 16.98 -19.32
CA ALA A 247 -10.87 16.49 -19.91
C ALA A 247 -10.10 17.59 -20.66
N SER A 248 -10.33 18.85 -20.30
CA SER A 248 -9.93 20.04 -21.08
C SER A 248 -8.42 20.20 -21.31
N GLY A 249 -7.55 19.46 -20.62
CA GLY A 249 -6.11 19.47 -20.84
C GLY A 249 -5.54 18.17 -21.41
N CYS A 250 -6.35 17.13 -21.62
CA CYS A 250 -5.89 15.78 -21.98
C CYS A 250 -5.28 15.72 -23.39
N GLU A 251 -5.82 16.46 -24.36
CA GLU A 251 -5.38 16.44 -25.76
C GLU A 251 -3.94 17.00 -25.93
N GLU A 252 -3.56 17.97 -25.11
CA GLU A 252 -2.25 18.64 -25.17
C GLU A 252 -1.12 17.86 -24.47
N THR A 253 -1.45 16.74 -23.82
CA THR A 253 -0.49 15.97 -23.02
C THR A 253 0.39 15.04 -23.85
N GLY A 254 -0.06 14.62 -25.04
CA GLY A 254 0.61 13.60 -25.84
C GLY A 254 0.54 12.17 -25.27
N TRP A 255 -0.36 11.90 -24.31
CA TRP A 255 -0.53 10.57 -23.72
C TRP A 255 -0.80 9.50 -24.79
N THR A 256 -0.32 8.29 -24.53
CA THR A 256 -0.52 7.14 -25.42
C THR A 256 -1.99 6.71 -25.51
N ASN A 257 -2.75 6.90 -24.42
CA ASN A 257 -4.16 6.54 -24.30
C ASN A 257 -4.97 7.69 -23.68
N PRO A 258 -5.20 8.81 -24.40
CA PRO A 258 -5.92 9.96 -23.84
C PRO A 258 -7.39 9.63 -23.57
N VAL A 259 -7.99 10.31 -22.60
CA VAL A 259 -9.42 10.19 -22.29
C VAL A 259 -10.16 11.45 -22.74
N ALA A 260 -11.41 11.29 -23.15
CA ALA A 260 -12.28 12.38 -23.60
C ALA A 260 -13.51 12.54 -22.69
N GLU A 261 -14.08 13.74 -22.69
CA GLU A 261 -15.34 14.04 -21.99
C GLU A 261 -16.46 13.10 -22.45
N GLY A 262 -17.25 12.60 -21.51
CA GLY A 262 -18.34 11.66 -21.76
C GLY A 262 -17.90 10.20 -21.94
N GLU A 263 -16.59 9.89 -21.94
CA GLU A 263 -16.14 8.50 -21.87
C GLU A 263 -16.53 7.85 -20.52
N VAL A 264 -16.88 6.57 -20.58
CA VAL A 264 -17.19 5.77 -19.39
C VAL A 264 -15.99 4.86 -19.09
N LEU A 265 -15.44 4.99 -17.90
CA LEU A 265 -14.25 4.27 -17.46
C LEU A 265 -14.58 3.29 -16.34
N LEU A 266 -13.84 2.19 -16.28
CA LEU A 266 -13.79 1.29 -15.14
C LEU A 266 -12.43 1.44 -14.43
N LEU A 267 -12.44 1.96 -13.20
CA LEU A 267 -11.29 1.99 -12.30
C LEU A 267 -11.29 0.73 -11.44
N VAL A 268 -10.27 -0.12 -11.56
CA VAL A 268 -10.09 -1.28 -10.69
C VAL A 268 -8.94 -1.01 -9.73
N HIS A 269 -9.25 -0.93 -8.43
CA HIS A 269 -8.27 -0.81 -7.36
C HIS A 269 -8.19 -2.12 -6.59
N SER A 270 -7.12 -2.89 -6.83
CA SER A 270 -6.86 -4.15 -6.15
C SER A 270 -5.37 -4.52 -6.21
N GLY A 271 -4.98 -5.48 -5.39
CA GLY A 271 -3.61 -5.96 -5.21
C GLY A 271 -3.49 -7.47 -5.30
N SER A 272 -2.45 -8.02 -4.67
CA SER A 272 -2.14 -9.45 -4.67
C SER A 272 -2.95 -10.27 -3.67
N ARG A 273 -4.00 -9.68 -3.09
CA ARG A 273 -4.89 -10.32 -2.11
C ARG A 273 -4.08 -10.88 -0.92
N GLY A 274 -4.25 -12.15 -0.58
CA GLY A 274 -3.49 -12.80 0.50
C GLY A 274 -2.04 -13.12 0.12
N PHE A 275 -1.68 -13.12 -1.16
CA PHE A 275 -0.38 -13.60 -1.62
C PHE A 275 0.76 -12.65 -1.22
N GLY A 276 0.58 -11.34 -1.41
CA GLY A 276 1.56 -10.35 -0.94
C GLY A 276 1.77 -10.40 0.56
N LYS A 277 0.71 -10.68 1.34
CA LYS A 277 0.81 -10.81 2.79
C LYS A 277 1.63 -12.05 3.18
N HIS A 278 1.39 -13.17 2.50
CA HIS A 278 2.19 -14.38 2.67
C HIS A 278 3.67 -14.14 2.37
N ILE A 279 3.99 -13.40 1.31
CA ILE A 279 5.37 -13.06 0.96
C ILE A 279 5.99 -12.16 2.03
N LEU A 280 5.28 -11.13 2.49
CA LEU A 280 5.77 -10.31 3.59
C LEU A 280 6.07 -11.16 4.82
N GLU A 281 5.14 -12.04 5.23
CA GLU A 281 5.32 -12.92 6.38
C GLU A 281 6.50 -13.87 6.19
N LYS A 282 6.64 -14.49 5.02
CA LYS A 282 7.76 -15.37 4.65
C LYS A 282 9.12 -14.69 4.83
N HIS A 283 9.24 -13.43 4.41
CA HIS A 283 10.51 -12.69 4.41
C HIS A 283 10.76 -11.87 5.68
N THR A 284 9.78 -11.81 6.61
CA THR A 284 9.90 -11.05 7.86
C THR A 284 9.65 -11.87 9.12
N ALA A 285 9.32 -13.16 8.98
CA ALA A 285 9.02 -14.05 10.09
C ALA A 285 10.15 -14.09 11.13
N GLY A 286 9.80 -13.82 12.40
CA GLY A 286 10.74 -13.85 13.52
C GLY A 286 11.66 -12.63 13.63
N LEU A 287 11.55 -11.64 12.73
CA LEU A 287 12.33 -10.41 12.74
C LEU A 287 11.50 -9.23 13.28
N SER A 288 12.13 -8.31 14.00
CA SER A 288 11.53 -6.99 14.25
C SER A 288 11.60 -6.14 12.98
N ALA A 289 10.74 -5.13 12.87
CA ALA A 289 10.64 -4.26 11.70
C ALA A 289 11.97 -3.63 11.26
N SER A 290 12.82 -3.23 12.21
CA SER A 290 14.14 -2.66 11.95
C SER A 290 15.16 -3.66 11.39
N LEU A 291 14.84 -4.95 11.43
CA LEU A 291 15.69 -6.08 11.03
C LEU A 291 15.20 -6.80 9.79
N ALA A 292 13.99 -6.48 9.34
CA ALA A 292 13.32 -7.08 8.21
C ALA A 292 13.83 -6.51 6.88
N TRP A 293 15.13 -6.70 6.62
CA TRP A 293 15.80 -6.25 5.40
C TRP A 293 16.80 -7.30 4.89
N CYS A 294 17.12 -7.23 3.60
CA CYS A 294 18.16 -8.04 2.97
C CYS A 294 19.14 -7.15 2.20
N LYS A 295 20.43 -7.54 2.20
CA LYS A 295 21.48 -6.83 1.47
C LYS A 295 21.40 -7.22 -0.01
N ALA A 296 21.53 -6.25 -0.90
CA ALA A 296 21.49 -6.45 -2.33
C ALA A 296 22.57 -7.44 -2.79
N GLY A 297 22.25 -8.28 -3.77
CA GLY A 297 23.16 -9.30 -4.30
C GLY A 297 23.20 -10.61 -3.51
N THR A 298 22.66 -10.67 -2.28
CA THR A 298 22.57 -11.93 -1.54
C THR A 298 21.46 -12.84 -2.11
N GLN A 299 21.49 -14.12 -1.73
CA GLN A 299 20.47 -15.07 -2.17
C GLN A 299 19.09 -14.72 -1.62
N GLU A 300 19.01 -14.23 -0.39
CA GLU A 300 17.77 -13.79 0.25
C GLU A 300 17.13 -12.63 -0.51
N ALA A 301 17.94 -11.66 -0.95
CA ALA A 301 17.46 -10.55 -1.78
C ALA A 301 16.92 -11.02 -3.13
N LYS A 302 17.61 -11.96 -3.80
CA LYS A 302 17.13 -12.53 -5.08
C LYS A 302 15.80 -13.24 -4.91
N VAL A 303 15.66 -14.09 -3.90
CA VAL A 303 14.40 -14.82 -3.63
C VAL A 303 13.27 -13.84 -3.29
N TYR A 304 13.55 -12.80 -2.50
CA TYR A 304 12.54 -11.78 -2.21
C TYR A 304 12.08 -11.04 -3.48
N LEU A 305 13.02 -10.62 -4.32
CA LEU A 305 12.71 -9.93 -5.58
C LEU A 305 11.87 -10.81 -6.51
N GLU A 306 12.22 -12.10 -6.65
CA GLU A 306 11.44 -13.05 -7.44
C GLU A 306 10.01 -13.23 -6.91
N ASP A 307 9.85 -13.38 -5.59
CA ASP A 307 8.52 -13.48 -4.96
C ASP A 307 7.73 -12.17 -5.13
N HIS A 308 8.38 -11.02 -4.93
CA HIS A 308 7.80 -9.70 -5.10
C HIS A 308 7.30 -9.47 -6.53
N ASP A 309 8.11 -9.80 -7.53
CA ASP A 309 7.79 -9.59 -8.95
C ASP A 309 6.66 -10.53 -9.39
N LYS A 310 6.64 -11.77 -8.88
CA LYS A 310 5.50 -12.69 -9.04
C LYS A 310 4.22 -12.10 -8.46
N ALA A 311 4.25 -11.54 -7.24
CA ALA A 311 3.08 -10.92 -6.63
C ALA A 311 2.60 -9.66 -7.37
N CYS A 312 3.52 -8.84 -7.89
CA CYS A 312 3.16 -7.71 -8.75
C CYS A 312 2.48 -8.17 -10.04
N SER A 313 3.03 -9.21 -10.69
CA SER A 313 2.46 -9.81 -11.90
C SER A 313 1.07 -10.40 -11.63
N TRP A 314 0.92 -11.15 -10.53
CA TRP A 314 -0.36 -11.69 -10.07
C TRP A 314 -1.37 -10.56 -9.83
N ALA A 315 -0.97 -9.48 -9.16
CA ALA A 315 -1.85 -8.35 -8.87
C ALA A 315 -2.34 -7.64 -10.14
N SER A 316 -1.48 -7.48 -11.14
CA SER A 316 -1.85 -6.93 -12.44
C SER A 316 -2.85 -7.82 -13.17
N LEU A 317 -2.61 -9.12 -13.22
CA LEU A 317 -3.51 -10.10 -13.83
C LEU A 317 -4.84 -10.23 -13.07
N ASN A 318 -4.83 -10.01 -11.75
CA ASN A 318 -6.05 -9.92 -10.94
C ASN A 318 -6.90 -8.71 -11.36
N ARG A 319 -6.29 -7.52 -11.51
CA ARG A 319 -7.01 -6.32 -11.98
C ARG A 319 -7.58 -6.51 -13.38
N ASP A 320 -6.79 -7.07 -14.28
CA ASP A 320 -7.22 -7.37 -15.66
C ASP A 320 -8.40 -8.34 -15.68
N LEU A 321 -8.37 -9.38 -14.85
CA LEU A 321 -9.45 -10.35 -14.77
C LEU A 321 -10.71 -9.78 -14.11
N ILE A 322 -10.58 -8.91 -13.10
CA ILE A 322 -11.72 -8.16 -12.56
C ILE A 322 -12.37 -7.34 -13.69
N ALA A 323 -11.59 -6.65 -14.51
CA ALA A 323 -12.11 -5.87 -15.62
C ALA A 323 -12.86 -6.73 -16.64
N ILE A 324 -12.32 -7.90 -17.02
CA ILE A 324 -12.99 -8.86 -17.90
C ILE A 324 -14.33 -9.30 -17.32
N ARG A 325 -14.40 -9.64 -16.03
CA ARG A 325 -15.66 -10.04 -15.38
C ARG A 325 -16.70 -8.92 -15.38
N PHE A 326 -16.27 -7.66 -15.24
CA PHE A 326 -17.17 -6.52 -15.38
C PHE A 326 -17.65 -6.35 -16.82
N LEU A 327 -16.75 -6.46 -17.80
CA LEU A 327 -17.05 -6.35 -19.21
C LEU A 327 -18.03 -7.44 -19.68
N ASP A 328 -17.88 -8.68 -19.22
CA ASP A 328 -18.81 -9.78 -19.51
C ASP A 328 -20.25 -9.48 -19.05
N LEU A 329 -20.41 -8.86 -17.88
CA LEU A 329 -21.72 -8.48 -17.33
C LEU A 329 -22.33 -7.23 -18.00
N LEU A 330 -21.49 -6.29 -18.43
CA LEU A 330 -21.91 -4.96 -18.90
C LEU A 330 -22.01 -4.88 -20.43
N GLU A 331 -21.17 -5.61 -21.14
CA GLU A 331 -20.99 -5.64 -22.59
C GLU A 331 -21.02 -7.07 -23.14
N PRO A 332 -22.08 -7.86 -22.87
CA PRO A 332 -22.14 -9.29 -23.23
C PRO A 332 -22.09 -9.58 -24.74
N GLY A 333 -22.23 -8.57 -25.59
CA GLY A 333 -22.10 -8.70 -27.05
C GLY A 333 -20.66 -8.68 -27.57
N GLU A 334 -19.67 -8.55 -26.68
CA GLU A 334 -18.24 -8.44 -27.03
C GLU A 334 -17.39 -9.67 -26.62
N GLU A 335 -18.02 -10.80 -26.29
CA GLU A 335 -17.35 -12.10 -26.11
C GLU A 335 -16.22 -12.12 -25.05
N TRP A 336 -16.50 -11.65 -23.83
CA TRP A 336 -15.53 -11.59 -22.72
C TRP A 336 -15.39 -12.90 -21.92
N SER A 337 -16.05 -13.97 -22.34
CA SER A 337 -15.99 -15.30 -21.73
C SER A 337 -15.16 -16.27 -22.57
N ILE A 338 -14.70 -17.37 -21.95
CA ILE A 338 -13.94 -18.41 -22.63
C ILE A 338 -14.90 -19.30 -23.43
N ASN A 339 -14.65 -19.45 -24.74
CA ASN A 339 -15.34 -20.45 -25.54
C ASN A 339 -14.76 -21.86 -25.27
N PRO A 340 -15.53 -22.82 -24.72
CA PRO A 340 -15.04 -24.17 -24.44
C PRO A 340 -14.74 -25.00 -25.69
N GLU A 341 -15.16 -24.56 -26.88
CA GLU A 341 -14.90 -25.24 -28.15
C GLU A 341 -13.52 -24.90 -28.74
N GLU A 342 -12.87 -23.84 -28.25
CA GLU A 342 -11.57 -23.36 -28.72
C GLU A 342 -10.43 -23.74 -27.74
N PRO A 343 -9.17 -23.82 -28.21
CA PRO A 343 -8.03 -24.07 -27.34
C PRO A 343 -7.89 -23.00 -26.25
N LEU A 344 -7.73 -23.42 -24.99
CA LEU A 344 -7.68 -22.53 -23.84
C LEU A 344 -6.61 -21.45 -23.98
N GLU A 345 -5.41 -21.82 -24.42
CA GLU A 345 -4.30 -20.87 -24.61
C GLU A 345 -4.63 -19.80 -25.65
N ALA A 346 -5.37 -20.15 -26.70
CA ALA A 346 -5.83 -19.21 -27.72
C ALA A 346 -6.87 -18.25 -27.14
N GLU A 347 -7.82 -18.74 -26.35
CA GLU A 347 -8.84 -17.92 -25.70
C GLU A 347 -8.25 -16.97 -24.65
N ILE A 348 -7.31 -17.43 -23.82
CA ILE A 348 -6.59 -16.57 -22.87
C ILE A 348 -5.82 -15.46 -23.61
N THR A 349 -5.19 -15.81 -24.73
CA THR A 349 -4.47 -14.84 -25.56
C THR A 349 -5.43 -13.81 -26.16
N ARG A 350 -6.56 -14.26 -26.71
CA ARG A 350 -7.62 -13.41 -27.26
C ARG A 350 -8.13 -12.42 -26.22
N LEU A 351 -8.52 -12.90 -25.04
CA LEU A 351 -9.03 -12.05 -23.95
C LEU A 351 -8.00 -11.00 -23.50
N LYS A 352 -6.72 -11.38 -23.36
CA LYS A 352 -5.66 -10.44 -22.99
C LYS A 352 -5.44 -9.38 -24.07
N GLN A 353 -5.40 -9.76 -25.35
CA GLN A 353 -5.24 -8.83 -26.47
C GLN A 353 -6.43 -7.88 -26.58
N GLN A 354 -7.65 -8.39 -26.45
CA GLN A 354 -8.87 -7.58 -26.49
C GLN A 354 -8.92 -6.59 -25.33
N LEU A 355 -8.60 -7.03 -24.10
CA LEU A 355 -8.55 -6.16 -22.94
C LEU A 355 -7.50 -5.04 -23.07
N GLU A 356 -6.36 -5.34 -23.69
CA GLU A 356 -5.30 -4.34 -23.89
C GLU A 356 -5.79 -3.16 -24.74
N THR A 357 -6.72 -3.38 -25.68
CA THR A 357 -7.35 -2.28 -26.44
C THR A 357 -8.21 -1.35 -25.58
N ARG A 358 -8.68 -1.84 -24.43
CA ARG A 358 -9.49 -1.07 -23.47
C ARG A 358 -8.63 -0.40 -22.40
N LYS A 359 -7.43 -0.91 -22.14
CA LYS A 359 -6.59 -0.48 -21.01
C LYS A 359 -6.01 0.91 -21.27
N ILE A 360 -6.27 1.82 -20.34
CA ILE A 360 -5.71 3.18 -20.34
C ILE A 360 -4.40 3.21 -19.58
N LEU A 361 -4.42 2.61 -18.38
CA LEU A 361 -3.33 2.64 -17.42
C LEU A 361 -3.40 1.38 -16.55
N SER A 362 -2.23 0.87 -16.12
CA SER A 362 -2.12 -0.06 -14.99
C SER A 362 -0.85 0.27 -14.22
N ILE A 363 -0.97 0.57 -12.92
CA ILE A 363 0.15 0.95 -12.05
C ILE A 363 0.10 0.20 -10.73
N HIS A 364 1.26 0.06 -10.08
CA HIS A 364 1.39 -0.39 -8.70
C HIS A 364 1.76 0.79 -7.82
N HIS A 365 1.07 1.00 -6.70
CA HIS A 365 1.42 2.02 -5.70
C HIS A 365 1.99 1.42 -4.41
N ASN A 366 2.06 0.09 -4.32
CA ASN A 366 2.80 -0.67 -3.32
C ASN A 366 3.78 -1.63 -4.02
N ASN A 367 5.01 -1.21 -4.26
CA ASN A 367 6.04 -2.05 -4.88
C ASN A 367 7.47 -1.56 -4.62
N LEU A 368 8.42 -2.38 -5.04
CA LEU A 368 9.84 -2.07 -5.14
C LEU A 368 10.20 -1.92 -6.62
N THR A 369 11.00 -0.90 -6.96
CA THR A 369 11.62 -0.79 -8.27
C THR A 369 13.08 -0.38 -8.15
N THR A 370 13.94 -0.97 -8.97
CA THR A 370 15.32 -0.47 -9.14
C THR A 370 15.31 0.75 -10.06
N VAL A 371 15.90 1.85 -9.61
CA VAL A 371 15.92 3.12 -10.35
C VAL A 371 17.33 3.71 -10.40
N SER A 372 17.62 4.52 -11.42
CA SER A 372 18.82 5.34 -11.47
C SER A 372 18.73 6.47 -10.46
N TRP A 373 19.81 6.73 -9.70
CA TRP A 373 19.80 7.71 -8.62
C TRP A 373 21.13 8.48 -8.51
N PRO A 374 21.13 9.82 -8.42
CA PRO A 374 19.97 10.72 -8.39
C PRO A 374 19.23 10.76 -9.75
N PRO A 375 17.90 10.88 -9.76
CA PRO A 375 17.09 10.61 -10.96
C PRO A 375 17.11 11.74 -11.98
N ASN A 376 17.60 12.92 -11.59
CA ASN A 376 17.74 14.10 -12.43
C ASN A 376 19.10 14.17 -13.16
N ASP A 377 19.99 13.21 -12.94
CA ASP A 377 21.27 13.11 -13.64
C ASP A 377 21.21 11.96 -14.66
N PRO A 378 21.03 12.25 -15.97
CA PRO A 378 20.97 11.22 -17.00
C PRO A 378 22.29 10.48 -17.22
N SER A 379 23.41 10.98 -16.67
CA SER A 379 24.73 10.34 -16.76
C SER A 379 25.01 9.36 -15.61
N THR A 380 24.13 9.31 -14.60
CA THR A 380 24.35 8.44 -13.44
C THR A 380 24.28 6.96 -13.83
N THR A 381 25.28 6.20 -13.43
CA THR A 381 25.27 4.73 -13.48
C THR A 381 24.88 4.10 -12.15
N LYS A 382 24.69 4.93 -11.12
CA LYS A 382 24.32 4.47 -9.78
C LYS A 382 22.86 4.10 -9.73
N THR A 383 22.55 2.94 -9.18
CA THR A 383 21.19 2.49 -8.93
C THR A 383 20.82 2.58 -7.45
N ALA A 384 19.53 2.62 -7.19
CA ALA A 384 18.93 2.56 -5.86
C ALA A 384 17.64 1.74 -5.92
N PHE A 385 17.20 1.25 -4.76
CA PHE A 385 15.89 0.62 -4.60
C PHE A 385 14.89 1.67 -4.14
N LEU A 386 13.85 1.88 -4.93
CA LEU A 386 12.74 2.75 -4.60
C LEU A 386 11.56 1.91 -4.13
N HIS A 387 11.25 2.02 -2.84
CA HIS A 387 10.09 1.40 -2.20
C HIS A 387 8.94 2.41 -2.23
N ARG A 388 7.78 2.00 -2.73
CA ARG A 388 6.55 2.78 -2.73
C ARG A 388 5.53 2.14 -1.81
N LYS A 389 4.87 2.94 -0.99
CA LYS A 389 3.74 2.52 -0.16
C LYS A 389 2.67 3.58 -0.15
N GLY A 390 1.62 3.34 -0.92
CA GLY A 390 0.64 4.35 -1.26
C GLY A 390 1.28 5.49 -2.04
N ALA A 391 2.15 5.19 -3.00
CA ALA A 391 2.74 6.20 -3.87
C ALA A 391 2.67 5.71 -5.31
N ALA A 392 2.02 6.47 -6.19
CA ALA A 392 1.92 6.14 -7.60
C ALA A 392 3.27 6.43 -8.29
N PRO A 393 3.77 5.53 -9.16
CA PRO A 393 4.91 5.84 -10.01
C PRO A 393 4.54 7.01 -10.93
N VAL A 394 5.55 7.68 -11.46
CA VAL A 394 5.37 8.66 -12.53
C VAL A 394 5.81 8.04 -13.87
N PRO A 395 4.94 7.23 -14.51
CA PRO A 395 5.28 6.53 -15.74
C PRO A 395 5.21 7.50 -16.92
N GLY A 396 6.30 8.23 -17.19
CA GLY A 396 6.47 8.92 -18.47
C GLY A 396 5.26 9.78 -18.89
N ASN A 397 4.92 9.69 -20.17
CA ASN A 397 3.81 10.41 -20.76
C ASN A 397 2.47 9.70 -20.52
N SER A 398 2.05 9.59 -19.26
CA SER A 398 0.78 8.92 -18.90
C SER A 398 -0.06 9.76 -17.94
N LEU A 399 -1.37 9.61 -18.09
CA LEU A 399 -2.38 10.06 -17.16
C LEU A 399 -2.26 9.31 -15.84
N LEU A 400 -2.39 10.01 -14.71
CA LEU A 400 -2.47 9.37 -13.40
C LEU A 400 -3.81 9.67 -12.69
N PRO A 401 -4.53 8.65 -12.21
CA PRO A 401 -5.69 8.84 -11.35
C PRO A 401 -5.26 9.34 -9.97
N LEU A 402 -5.93 10.38 -9.48
CA LEU A 402 -5.95 10.74 -8.06
C LEU A 402 -7.36 10.49 -7.50
N PRO A 403 -7.68 9.24 -7.11
CA PRO A 403 -8.94 8.95 -6.45
C PRO A 403 -8.92 9.42 -5.00
N SER A 404 -10.09 9.57 -4.40
CA SER A 404 -10.22 9.72 -2.95
C SER A 404 -10.99 8.54 -2.38
N SER A 405 -12.30 8.73 -2.20
CA SER A 405 -13.20 7.75 -1.62
C SER A 405 -14.46 7.62 -2.48
N ARG A 406 -15.30 6.64 -2.16
CA ARG A 406 -16.55 6.36 -2.89
C ARG A 406 -17.41 7.63 -2.99
N GLY A 407 -17.82 7.99 -4.20
CA GLY A 407 -18.69 9.15 -4.45
C GLY A 407 -17.96 10.50 -4.55
N THR A 408 -16.63 10.52 -4.43
CA THR A 408 -15.81 11.72 -4.74
C THR A 408 -15.21 11.60 -6.14
N PRO A 409 -15.08 12.70 -6.91
CA PRO A 409 -14.43 12.65 -8.22
C PRO A 409 -12.98 12.17 -8.13
N THR A 410 -12.55 11.38 -9.11
CA THR A 410 -11.14 11.11 -9.37
C THR A 410 -10.56 12.22 -10.22
N LEU A 411 -9.54 12.92 -9.73
CA LEU A 411 -8.87 13.94 -10.52
C LEU A 411 -7.87 13.32 -11.50
N LEU A 412 -7.74 13.93 -12.67
CA LEU A 412 -6.84 13.50 -13.74
C LEU A 412 -5.54 14.29 -13.66
N LEU A 413 -4.44 13.63 -13.26
CA LEU A 413 -3.13 14.28 -13.12
C LEU A 413 -2.28 14.09 -14.37
N HIS A 414 -1.71 15.20 -14.85
CA HIS A 414 -0.63 15.22 -15.83
C HIS A 414 0.71 15.56 -15.14
N PRO A 415 1.63 14.59 -15.01
CA PRO A 415 2.94 14.84 -14.42
C PRO A 415 3.74 15.90 -15.20
N LEU A 416 4.42 16.79 -14.46
CA LEU A 416 5.28 17.82 -15.03
C LEU A 416 6.75 17.39 -15.02
N PRO A 417 7.63 17.96 -15.87
CA PRO A 417 9.05 17.59 -15.93
C PRO A 417 9.77 17.54 -14.57
N ALA A 418 9.40 18.43 -13.63
CA ALA A 418 9.98 18.43 -12.28
C ALA A 418 9.72 17.13 -11.48
N ALA A 419 8.70 16.35 -11.82
CA ALA A 419 8.37 15.05 -11.23
C ALA A 419 8.95 13.84 -12.00
N MET A 420 9.50 14.08 -13.20
CA MET A 420 9.90 13.05 -14.16
C MET A 420 11.38 12.65 -14.02
N PRO A 421 11.75 11.41 -14.36
CA PRO A 421 13.16 11.04 -14.49
C PRO A 421 13.86 11.85 -15.60
N GLY A 422 15.16 12.11 -15.44
CA GLY A 422 16.00 12.84 -16.39
C GLY A 422 15.83 14.36 -16.41
N THR A 423 14.67 14.87 -15.98
CA THR A 423 14.39 16.33 -15.91
C THR A 423 14.12 16.82 -14.48
N GLY A 424 13.79 15.91 -13.56
CA GLY A 424 13.53 16.20 -12.16
C GLY A 424 13.46 14.91 -11.34
N GLY A 425 12.40 14.72 -10.58
CA GLY A 425 12.09 13.44 -9.95
C GLY A 425 12.76 13.20 -8.59
N ARG A 426 13.76 14.02 -8.21
CA ARG A 426 14.49 13.84 -6.95
C ARG A 426 13.61 14.18 -5.74
N ILE A 427 12.94 15.34 -5.75
CA ILE A 427 12.16 15.84 -4.60
C ILE A 427 10.94 14.96 -4.29
N ASN A 428 10.36 14.31 -5.31
CA ASN A 428 9.19 13.44 -5.19
C ASN A 428 9.55 11.95 -5.29
N ALA A 429 10.85 11.63 -5.35
CA ALA A 429 11.38 10.29 -5.56
C ALA A 429 10.61 9.51 -6.65
N LEU A 430 10.45 10.14 -7.82
CA LEU A 430 9.79 9.57 -9.01
C LEU A 430 8.37 9.03 -8.73
N SER A 431 7.65 9.71 -7.83
CA SER A 431 6.32 9.29 -7.39
C SER A 431 5.37 10.47 -7.16
N LEU A 432 4.07 10.21 -7.23
CA LEU A 432 2.98 11.13 -6.92
C LEU A 432 2.00 10.46 -5.95
N PRO A 433 1.09 11.20 -5.28
CA PRO A 433 0.03 10.61 -4.48
C PRO A 433 -0.74 9.54 -5.24
N HIS A 434 -1.07 8.44 -4.57
CA HIS A 434 -1.89 7.37 -5.16
C HIS A 434 -3.40 7.60 -4.92
N GLY A 435 -3.72 8.47 -3.97
CA GLY A 435 -5.07 8.84 -3.58
C GLY A 435 -5.02 10.00 -2.61
N THR A 436 -5.99 10.15 -1.71
CA THR A 436 -5.97 11.27 -0.73
C THR A 436 -5.50 10.88 0.66
N GLY A 437 -5.44 9.59 0.97
CA GLY A 437 -5.02 9.10 2.28
C GLY A 437 -6.07 9.30 3.37
N ARG A 438 -5.99 8.49 4.42
CA ARG A 438 -7.01 8.48 5.48
C ARG A 438 -6.72 9.56 6.52
N THR A 439 -7.79 10.21 7.01
CA THR A 439 -7.74 11.13 8.17
C THR A 439 -8.02 10.41 9.48
N MET A 440 -8.60 9.20 9.43
CA MET A 440 -8.91 8.41 10.62
C MET A 440 -8.82 6.90 10.39
N SER A 441 -8.59 6.16 11.48
CA SER A 441 -8.57 4.70 11.44
C SER A 441 -9.96 4.11 11.15
N ARG A 442 -10.00 2.88 10.61
CA ARG A 442 -11.27 2.16 10.39
C ARG A 442 -12.07 1.96 11.68
N GLY A 443 -11.38 1.71 12.79
CA GLY A 443 -12.01 1.60 14.11
C GLY A 443 -12.62 2.91 14.60
N ALA A 444 -12.03 4.06 14.24
CA ALA A 444 -12.61 5.37 14.53
C ALA A 444 -13.80 5.69 13.62
N ALA A 445 -13.72 5.34 12.34
CA ALA A 445 -14.80 5.53 11.36
C ALA A 445 -16.12 4.86 11.78
N ALA A 446 -16.05 3.69 12.44
CA ALA A 446 -17.21 2.97 12.94
C ALA A 446 -18.09 3.80 13.91
N LYS A 447 -17.54 4.84 14.55
CA LYS A 447 -18.29 5.73 15.45
C LYS A 447 -19.25 6.67 14.73
N PHE A 448 -19.08 6.84 13.42
CA PHE A 448 -19.90 7.70 12.56
C PHE A 448 -20.93 6.92 11.73
N ALA A 449 -21.04 5.60 11.95
CA ALA A 449 -21.97 4.73 11.26
C ALA A 449 -23.44 5.02 11.68
N THR A 450 -24.22 5.66 10.83
CA THR A 450 -25.67 5.85 11.04
C THR A 450 -26.43 5.16 9.91
N ASP A 451 -27.50 4.40 10.14
CA ASP A 451 -28.19 3.69 9.03
C ASP A 451 -28.58 4.60 7.85
N ALA A 452 -28.89 5.87 8.12
CA ALA A 452 -29.20 6.88 7.11
C ALA A 452 -28.05 7.08 6.09
N THR A 453 -26.80 7.19 6.53
CA THR A 453 -25.65 7.41 5.63
C THR A 453 -25.37 6.21 4.71
N VAL A 454 -25.89 5.01 5.04
CA VAL A 454 -25.69 3.74 4.31
C VAL A 454 -26.79 3.69 3.29
N GLU A 455 -28.01 4.03 3.73
CA GLU A 455 -29.13 4.16 2.82
C GLU A 455 -28.81 5.20 1.73
N GLU A 456 -28.26 6.36 2.09
CA GLU A 456 -27.86 7.37 1.10
C GLU A 456 -26.83 6.83 0.09
N ALA A 457 -25.79 6.17 0.59
CA ALA A 457 -24.74 5.55 -0.22
C ALA A 457 -25.24 4.44 -1.16
N LEU A 458 -26.06 3.52 -0.63
CA LEU A 458 -26.56 2.36 -1.37
C LEU A 458 -27.67 2.75 -2.35
N THR A 459 -28.48 3.75 -1.99
CA THR A 459 -29.61 4.18 -2.82
C THR A 459 -29.19 5.17 -3.91
N GLY A 460 -28.06 5.87 -3.75
CA GLY A 460 -27.63 6.93 -4.65
C GLY A 460 -28.39 8.25 -4.45
N TYR A 461 -28.96 8.47 -3.26
CA TYR A 461 -29.67 9.70 -2.92
C TYR A 461 -29.14 10.27 -1.60
N ALA A 462 -28.62 11.49 -1.61
CA ALA A 462 -28.23 12.20 -0.39
C ALA A 462 -29.33 13.17 0.06
N SER A 463 -29.54 13.28 1.38
CA SER A 463 -30.51 14.21 1.97
C SER A 463 -29.88 15.57 2.25
N LYS A 464 -30.39 16.65 1.63
CA LYS A 464 -29.92 18.01 1.90
C LYS A 464 -30.62 18.56 3.16
N LYS A 465 -29.88 18.82 4.24
CA LYS A 465 -30.38 19.63 5.37
C LYS A 465 -30.30 21.12 4.99
N GLY A 466 -31.28 21.59 4.20
CA GLY A 466 -31.47 22.99 3.85
C GLY A 466 -32.89 23.47 4.21
N THR A 467 -33.02 24.73 4.59
CA THR A 467 -34.28 25.36 5.03
C THR A 467 -35.30 25.43 3.88
N GLY A 468 -36.27 24.50 3.85
CA GLY A 468 -37.55 24.71 3.14
C GLY A 468 -38.00 23.63 2.14
N SER A 469 -37.17 22.65 1.77
CA SER A 469 -37.61 21.54 0.92
C SER A 469 -36.72 20.30 1.08
N ASN A 470 -37.32 19.13 1.31
CA ASN A 470 -36.65 17.83 1.25
C ASN A 470 -36.28 17.49 -0.21
N GLN A 471 -35.31 18.18 -0.79
CA GLN A 471 -34.75 17.82 -2.09
C GLN A 471 -33.64 16.78 -1.89
N LYS A 472 -33.81 15.62 -2.54
CA LYS A 472 -32.79 14.58 -2.62
C LYS A 472 -31.85 14.91 -3.77
N GLU A 473 -30.55 14.88 -3.52
CA GLU A 473 -29.53 15.06 -4.55
C GLU A 473 -29.06 13.68 -5.04
N GLU A 474 -28.88 13.53 -6.35
CA GLU A 474 -28.47 12.28 -6.96
C GLU A 474 -26.96 12.05 -6.81
N THR A 475 -26.56 10.89 -6.30
CA THR A 475 -25.15 10.54 -6.06
C THR A 475 -24.78 9.20 -6.70
N SER A 476 -23.52 8.80 -6.60
CA SER A 476 -23.07 7.46 -6.99
C SER A 476 -23.85 6.37 -6.26
N VAL A 477 -24.11 5.23 -6.92
CA VAL A 477 -24.69 4.04 -6.27
C VAL A 477 -23.57 3.11 -5.80
N VAL A 478 -23.59 2.72 -4.53
CA VAL A 478 -22.61 1.78 -3.95
C VAL A 478 -23.17 0.36 -3.90
N VAL A 479 -22.45 -0.60 -4.46
CA VAL A 479 -22.71 -2.04 -4.32
C VAL A 479 -21.85 -2.58 -3.17
N CYS A 480 -22.44 -2.70 -1.99
CA CYS A 480 -21.76 -3.17 -0.78
C CYS A 480 -22.74 -3.78 0.21
N ASP A 481 -22.80 -5.11 0.30
CA ASP A 481 -23.70 -5.80 1.23
C ASP A 481 -23.21 -5.75 2.69
N GLN A 482 -21.92 -5.43 2.88
CA GLN A 482 -21.32 -5.30 4.21
C GLN A 482 -21.39 -3.84 4.70
N LYS A 483 -22.37 -3.53 5.55
CA LYS A 483 -22.59 -2.17 6.08
C LYS A 483 -21.34 -1.53 6.67
N ASN A 484 -20.55 -2.27 7.46
CA ASN A 484 -19.34 -1.73 8.09
C ASN A 484 -18.35 -1.18 7.06
N LEU A 485 -18.20 -1.87 5.92
CA LEU A 485 -17.31 -1.46 4.84
C LEU A 485 -17.78 -0.16 4.15
N VAL A 486 -19.07 0.14 4.16
CA VAL A 486 -19.61 1.41 3.64
C VAL A 486 -19.12 2.58 4.50
N TRP A 487 -19.04 2.41 5.82
CA TRP A 487 -18.58 3.42 6.77
C TRP A 487 -17.08 3.58 6.83
N GLU A 488 -16.38 2.45 6.89
CA GLU A 488 -14.93 2.42 7.01
C GLU A 488 -14.26 3.14 5.84
N GLU A 489 -14.95 3.21 4.70
CA GLU A 489 -14.50 3.87 3.47
C GLU A 489 -15.46 4.98 3.03
N ALA A 490 -16.10 5.69 3.96
CA ALA A 490 -16.89 6.87 3.63
C ALA A 490 -15.97 8.08 3.27
N PRO A 491 -16.42 9.05 2.47
CA PRO A 491 -15.63 10.25 2.11
C PRO A 491 -14.99 10.97 3.29
N GLU A 492 -15.69 11.07 4.41
CA GLU A 492 -15.26 11.77 5.62
C GLU A 492 -14.04 11.13 6.29
N CYS A 493 -13.73 9.87 5.95
CA CYS A 493 -12.58 9.15 6.47
C CYS A 493 -11.28 9.47 5.71
N TYR A 494 -11.36 10.28 4.65
CA TYR A 494 -10.29 10.59 3.74
C TYR A 494 -10.00 12.09 3.71
N LYS A 495 -8.79 12.46 3.30
CA LYS A 495 -8.47 13.86 3.03
C LYS A 495 -9.22 14.33 1.80
N ASP A 496 -9.42 15.65 1.70
CA ASP A 496 -10.01 16.28 0.54
C ASP A 496 -9.12 16.12 -0.71
N VAL A 497 -9.73 15.74 -1.83
CA VAL A 497 -9.01 15.49 -3.09
C VAL A 497 -8.49 16.77 -3.74
N GLY A 498 -9.23 17.87 -3.59
CA GLY A 498 -8.81 19.19 -4.04
C GLY A 498 -7.55 19.63 -3.31
N ALA A 499 -7.53 19.54 -1.98
CA ALA A 499 -6.39 19.91 -1.15
C ALA A 499 -5.11 19.11 -1.51
N VAL A 500 -5.24 17.80 -1.72
CA VAL A 500 -4.12 16.94 -2.14
C VAL A 500 -3.61 17.35 -3.52
N ALA A 501 -4.51 17.59 -4.47
CA ALA A 501 -4.14 18.01 -5.82
C ALA A 501 -3.53 19.41 -5.87
N GLU A 502 -4.08 20.37 -5.13
CA GLU A 502 -3.57 21.73 -5.00
C GLU A 502 -2.13 21.73 -4.49
N GLU A 503 -1.80 20.88 -3.51
CA GLU A 503 -0.44 20.76 -3.00
C GLU A 503 0.51 20.19 -4.07
N VAL A 504 0.09 19.17 -4.82
CA VAL A 504 0.88 18.63 -5.95
C VAL A 504 1.12 19.69 -7.03
N VAL A 505 0.10 20.48 -7.36
CA VAL A 505 0.17 21.58 -8.36
C VAL A 505 1.07 22.70 -7.87
N ARG A 506 0.91 23.13 -6.61
CA ARG A 506 1.71 24.19 -5.97
C ARG A 506 3.20 23.84 -5.94
N ARG A 507 3.53 22.55 -5.80
CA ARG A 507 4.91 22.03 -5.85
C ARG A 507 5.46 21.92 -7.27
N GLY A 508 4.65 22.18 -8.29
CA GLY A 508 5.03 22.07 -9.70
C GLY A 508 5.24 20.63 -10.17
N LEU A 509 4.65 19.65 -9.49
CA LEU A 509 4.87 18.22 -9.77
C LEU A 509 3.89 17.66 -10.80
N ALA A 510 2.65 18.16 -10.82
CA ALA A 510 1.64 17.78 -11.82
C ALA A 510 0.66 18.93 -12.06
N LYS A 511 -0.14 18.83 -13.12
CA LYS A 511 -1.34 19.63 -13.36
C LYS A 511 -2.58 18.76 -13.21
N VAL A 512 -3.68 19.33 -12.74
CA VAL A 512 -5.01 18.72 -12.90
C VAL A 512 -5.52 19.11 -14.29
N VAL A 513 -5.86 18.12 -15.11
CA VAL A 513 -6.31 18.33 -16.51
C VAL A 513 -7.76 17.89 -16.75
N GLY A 514 -8.44 17.46 -15.70
CA GLY A 514 -9.81 16.99 -15.76
C GLY A 514 -10.23 16.22 -14.50
N LYS A 515 -11.43 15.64 -14.55
CA LYS A 515 -11.97 14.78 -13.49
C LYS A 515 -12.93 13.74 -14.05
N ALA A 516 -12.94 12.57 -13.42
CA ALA A 516 -13.91 11.50 -13.67
C ALA A 516 -14.82 11.34 -12.44
N VAL A 517 -16.13 11.40 -12.66
CA VAL A 517 -17.14 11.34 -11.59
C VAL A 517 -17.62 9.91 -11.42
N PRO A 518 -17.60 9.36 -10.19
CA PRO A 518 -18.08 8.02 -9.94
C PRO A 518 -19.60 7.94 -10.05
N VAL A 519 -20.09 6.94 -10.79
CA VAL A 519 -21.53 6.70 -10.98
C VAL A 519 -21.99 5.39 -10.33
N VAL A 520 -21.12 4.37 -10.30
CA VAL A 520 -21.35 3.11 -9.58
C VAL A 520 -20.04 2.66 -8.94
N CYS A 521 -20.02 2.48 -7.62
CA CYS A 521 -18.87 1.95 -6.90
C CYS A 521 -19.19 0.55 -6.38
N TYR A 522 -18.49 -0.46 -6.89
CA TYR A 522 -18.59 -1.84 -6.43
C TYR A 522 -17.52 -2.13 -5.38
N LYS A 523 -17.94 -2.74 -4.27
CA LYS A 523 -17.04 -3.16 -3.21
C LYS A 523 -17.15 -4.65 -2.90
N VAL A 524 -18.34 -5.10 -2.52
CA VAL A 524 -18.58 -6.50 -2.15
C VAL A 524 -20.06 -6.84 -2.22
N ARG A 525 -20.38 -8.06 -2.63
CA ARG A 525 -21.70 -8.67 -2.38
C ARG A 525 -21.59 -9.87 -1.45
N ASP A 526 -22.66 -10.24 -0.77
CA ASP A 526 -22.72 -11.49 0.00
C ASP A 526 -23.20 -12.63 -0.92
N GLU A 527 -22.35 -12.97 -1.88
CA GLU A 527 -22.56 -14.06 -2.84
C GLU A 527 -21.90 -15.34 -2.30
N GLY A 528 -22.69 -16.26 -1.75
CA GLY A 528 -22.20 -17.60 -1.41
C GLY A 528 -21.44 -17.72 -0.08
N ARG A 529 -22.00 -17.20 1.02
CA ARG A 529 -21.85 -17.83 2.36
C ARG A 529 -22.96 -18.85 2.62
N ASN A 530 -23.31 -19.66 1.61
CA ASN A 530 -24.17 -20.84 1.77
C ASN A 530 -23.32 -22.10 1.65
#